data_AF-A0A5K0VN14-F1
#
_entry.id   AF-A0A5K0VN14-F1
#
_cell.length_a   1.000
_cell.length_b   1.000
_cell.length_c   1.000
_cell.angle_alpha   90.00
_cell.angle_beta   90.00
_cell.angle_gamma   90.00
#
_symmetry.space_group_name_H-M   'P 1'
#
loop_
_entity.id
_entity.type
_entity.pdbx_description
1 polymer ?
#
loop_
_entity_poly.entity_id
_entity_poly.type
_entity_poly.pdbx_seq_one_letter_code
_entity_poly.pdbx_strand_id
1 'polypeptide(L)' 'LYNNIIPPSKLVAGADFHCFKNKIEPKWEDPVCSNGGKWSVSCSRGKADKWWLYT' A
#
# COMPACT_ATOMS: atom_id res chain seq x y z
N LEU A 1 -0.13 9.02 12.83
CA LEU A 1 0.06 7.58 12.52
C LEU A 1 1.30 7.35 11.65
N TYR A 2 1.42 8.02 10.50
CA TYR A 2 2.56 7.89 9.58
C TYR A 2 3.95 7.92 10.25
N ASN A 3 4.21 8.90 11.12
CA ASN A 3 5.50 9.05 11.82
C ASN A 3 5.87 7.88 12.76
N ASN A 4 4.92 7.01 13.10
CA ASN A 4 5.12 5.86 13.98
C ASN A 4 5.10 4.52 13.20
N ILE A 5 4.98 4.55 11.88
CA ILE A 5 4.97 3.36 11.03
C ILE A 5 6.34 3.23 10.34
N ILE A 6 6.77 1.99 10.12
CA ILE A 6 7.99 1.69 9.39
C ILE A 6 7.82 2.16 7.93
N PRO A 7 8.72 3.01 7.40
CA PRO A 7 8.62 3.45 6.02
C PRO A 7 8.81 2.29 5.03
N PRO A 8 8.21 2.34 3.83
CA PRO A 8 8.30 1.25 2.85
C PRO A 8 9.71 0.78 2.52
N SER A 9 10.70 1.68 2.52
CA SER A 9 12.11 1.36 2.28
C SER A 9 12.73 0.43 3.31
N LYS A 10 12.17 0.39 4.53
CA LYS A 10 12.64 -0.40 5.67
C LYS A 10 11.75 -1.61 5.98
N LEU A 11 10.72 -1.87 5.16
CA LEU A 11 9.91 -3.08 5.29
C LEU A 11 10.76 -4.33 4.99
N VAL A 12 10.49 -5.40 5.75
CA VAL A 12 11.10 -6.70 5.50
C VAL A 12 10.61 -7.24 4.17
N ALA A 13 11.48 -7.95 3.44
CA ALA A 13 11.08 -8.57 2.18
C ALA A 13 9.92 -9.55 2.41
N GLY A 14 8.87 -9.45 1.59
CA GLY A 14 7.64 -10.24 1.75
C GLY A 14 6.59 -9.61 2.67
N ALA A 15 6.85 -8.42 3.22
CA ALA A 15 5.84 -7.65 3.94
C ALA A 15 5.06 -6.74 2.99
N ASP A 16 3.74 -6.71 3.15
CA ASP A 16 2.83 -5.82 2.44
C ASP A 16 2.25 -4.77 3.40
N PHE A 17 2.10 -3.54 2.91
CA PHE A 17 1.48 -2.45 3.65
C PHE A 17 0.30 -1.88 2.86
N HIS A 18 -0.85 -1.74 3.51
CA HIS A 18 -2.11 -1.35 2.89
C HIS A 18 -2.73 -0.17 3.63
N CYS A 19 -3.19 0.84 2.89
CA CYS A 19 -3.94 1.98 3.39
C CYS A 19 -5.24 2.08 2.59
N PHE A 20 -6.38 1.83 3.24
CA PHE A 20 -7.70 1.81 2.60
C PHE A 20 -8.65 2.77 3.33
N LYS A 21 -9.72 3.17 2.65
CA LYS A 21 -10.79 3.96 3.29
C LYS A 21 -11.44 3.13 4.40
N ASN A 22 -11.96 3.83 5.40
CA ASN A 22 -12.65 3.20 6.51
C ASN A 22 -13.79 2.28 6.00
N LYS A 23 -13.89 1.07 6.59
CA LYS A 23 -14.85 0.02 6.24
C LYS A 23 -14.66 -0.66 4.87
N ILE A 24 -13.52 -0.49 4.22
CA ILE A 24 -13.15 -1.27 3.02
C ILE A 24 -12.04 -2.23 3.41
N GLU A 25 -12.26 -3.53 3.20
CA GLU A 25 -11.21 -4.52 3.42
C GLU A 25 -10.20 -4.51 2.25
N PRO A 26 -8.90 -4.67 2.52
CA PRO A 26 -7.85 -4.75 1.49
C PRO A 26 -7.86 -6.12 0.81
N LYS A 27 -9.02 -6.53 0.29
CA LYS A 27 -9.30 -7.86 -0.25
C LYS A 27 -10.04 -7.74 -1.56
N TRP A 28 -9.79 -8.67 -2.46
CA TRP A 28 -10.48 -8.69 -3.76
C TRP A 28 -11.94 -9.16 -3.61
N GLU A 29 -12.25 -9.84 -2.50
CA GLU A 29 -13.59 -10.28 -2.12
C GLU A 29 -14.49 -9.15 -1.57
N ASP A 30 -13.92 -7.99 -1.20
CA ASP A 30 -14.72 -6.86 -0.74
C ASP A 30 -15.65 -6.40 -1.87
N PRO A 31 -16.97 -6.23 -1.62
CA PRO A 31 -17.93 -5.84 -2.65
C PRO A 31 -17.51 -4.59 -3.43
N VAL A 32 -16.85 -3.63 -2.76
CA VAL A 32 -16.36 -2.38 -3.37
C VAL A 32 -15.14 -2.63 -4.25
N CYS A 33 -14.27 -3.58 -3.89
CA CYS A 33 -13.05 -3.89 -4.63
C CYS A 33 -13.28 -4.90 -5.77
N SER A 34 -14.29 -5.76 -5.67
CA SER A 34 -14.53 -6.92 -6.54
C SER A 34 -14.63 -6.60 -8.05
N ASN A 35 -15.27 -5.49 -8.40
CA ASN A 35 -15.44 -5.04 -9.80
C ASN A 35 -14.54 -3.84 -10.14
N GLY A 36 -13.52 -3.60 -9.32
CA GLY A 36 -12.61 -2.47 -9.46
C GLY A 36 -11.46 -2.72 -10.43
N GLY A 37 -10.42 -1.91 -10.30
CA GLY A 37 -9.16 -2.06 -11.00
C GLY A 37 -8.00 -1.56 -10.14
N LYS A 38 -6.77 -1.91 -10.50
CA LYS A 38 -5.57 -1.52 -9.77
C LYS A 38 -4.54 -0.90 -10.69
N TRP A 39 -4.05 0.28 -10.33
CA TRP A 39 -2.84 0.85 -10.91
C TRP A 39 -1.62 0.35 -10.14
N SER A 40 -0.58 -0.08 -10.86
CA SER A 40 0.66 -0.60 -10.27
C SER A 40 1.87 0.13 -10.83
N VAL A 41 2.78 0.53 -9.94
CA VAL A 41 4.07 1.15 -10.29
C VAL A 41 5.19 0.34 -9.65
N SER A 42 6.16 -0.09 -10.45
CA SER A 42 7.36 -0.78 -9.94
C SER A 42 8.47 0.24 -9.66
N CYS A 43 9.13 0.13 -8.52
CA CYS A 43 10.26 0.97 -8.15
C CYS A 43 11.44 0.12 -7.65
N SER A 44 12.65 0.66 -7.75
CA SER A 44 13.83 0.00 -7.19
C SER A 44 13.75 -0.05 -5.66
N ARG A 45 14.22 -1.15 -5.06
CA ARG A 45 14.23 -1.36 -3.60
C ARG A 45 14.82 -0.15 -2.87
N GLY A 46 14.15 0.28 -1.80
CA GLY A 46 14.58 1.41 -0.97
C GLY A 46 14.22 2.80 -1.51
N LYS A 47 13.65 2.93 -2.72
CA LYS A 47 13.25 4.23 -3.29
C LYS A 47 11.74 4.51 -3.23
N ALA A 48 10.96 3.67 -2.55
CA ALA A 48 9.50 3.76 -2.51
C ALA A 48 8.94 4.84 -1.57
N ASP A 49 9.72 5.37 -0.62
CA ASP A 49 9.22 6.22 0.46
C ASP A 49 8.51 7.50 -0.02
N LYS A 50 9.14 8.22 -0.95
CA LYS A 50 8.54 9.44 -1.52
C LYS A 50 7.30 9.11 -2.33
N TRP A 51 7.34 8.04 -3.13
CA TRP A 51 6.21 7.62 -3.94
C TRP A 51 5.00 7.30 -3.06
N TRP A 52 5.21 6.50 -2.00
CA TRP A 52 4.17 6.13 -1.06
C TRP A 52 3.56 7.32 -0.31
N LEU A 53 4.34 8.34 0.03
CA LEU A 53 3.83 9.54 0.69
C LEU A 53 2.93 10.40 -0.22
N TYR A 54 3.14 10.34 -1.54
CA TYR A 54 2.43 11.18 -2.52
C TYR A 54 1.34 10.43 -3.31
N THR A 55 1.05 9.18 -2.98
CA THR A 55 -0.04 8.40 -3.63
C THR A 55 -1.36 8.61 -2.91
#